data_AF-A0A3N5UTP3-F1
#
_entry.id   AF-A0A3N5UTP3-F1
#
_cell.length_a   1.000
_cell.length_b   1.000
_cell.length_c   1.000
_cell.angle_alpha   90.00
_cell.angle_beta   90.00
_cell.angle_gamma   90.00
#
_symmetry.space_group_name_H-M   'P 1'
#
loop_
_entity.id
_entity.type
_entity.pdbx_description
1 polymer ?
#
loop_
_entity_poly.entity_id
_entity_poly.type
_entity_poly.pdbx_seq_one_letter_code
_entity_poly.pdbx_strand_id
1 'polypeptide(L)' 'MHLPDGFLDARTAVLSTGAAAAGLGLALRQVRLKLEPRRMPMLGLAAAFVFAAQMLNFPVAGGTSGHLLGGVLT' A
#
# COMPACT_ATOMS: atom_id res chain seq x y z
N MET A 1 7.67 -2.29 0.28
CA MET A 1 8.90 -2.43 -0.51
C MET A 1 8.56 -2.13 -1.94
N HIS A 2 9.18 -1.08 -2.49
CA HIS A 2 8.98 -0.69 -3.88
C HIS A 2 9.94 -1.48 -4.76
N LEU A 3 9.43 -2.00 -5.86
CA LEU A 3 10.25 -2.68 -6.86
C LEU A 3 10.71 -1.63 -7.88
N PRO A 4 11.99 -1.60 -8.27
CA PRO A 4 12.47 -0.65 -9.28
C PRO A 4 11.80 -0.87 -10.63
N ASP A 5 11.71 0.19 -11.43
CA ASP A 5 11.14 0.10 -12.78
C ASP A 5 11.93 -0.87 -13.67
N GLY A 6 11.22 -1.61 -14.52
CA GLY A 6 11.82 -2.58 -15.44
C GLY A 6 12.18 -3.94 -14.83
N PHE A 7 11.95 -4.15 -13.52
CA PHE A 7 12.19 -5.46 -12.87
C PHE A 7 11.15 -6.52 -13.19
N LEU A 8 9.96 -6.14 -13.65
CA LEU A 8 8.87 -7.07 -13.97
C LEU A 8 8.68 -7.19 -15.48
N ASP A 9 8.48 -8.43 -15.94
CA ASP A 9 7.96 -8.66 -17.28
C ASP A 9 6.50 -8.21 -17.39
N ALA A 10 6.03 -7.97 -18.62
CA ALA A 10 4.68 -7.46 -18.89
C ALA A 10 3.56 -8.36 -18.35
N ARG A 11 3.71 -9.68 -18.42
CA ARG A 11 2.73 -10.65 -17.90
C ARG A 11 2.63 -10.55 -16.39
N THR A 12 3.76 -10.53 -15.69
CA THR A 12 3.80 -10.41 -14.22
C THR A 12 3.25 -9.08 -13.75
N ALA A 13 3.56 -7.98 -14.45
CA ALA A 13 3.01 -6.66 -14.17
C ALA A 13 1.48 -6.59 -14.32
N VAL A 14 0.93 -7.19 -15.38
CA VAL A 14 -0.53 -7.22 -15.62
C VAL A 14 -1.24 -8.05 -14.55
N LEU A 15 -0.72 -9.23 -14.21
CA LEU A 15 -1.34 -10.09 -13.19
C LEU A 15 -1.33 -9.46 -11.80
N SER A 16 -0.20 -8.87 -11.39
CA SER A 16 -0.08 -8.20 -10.09
C SER A 16 -0.97 -6.96 -10.01
N THR A 17 -1.08 -6.18 -11.10
CA THR A 17 -2.00 -5.04 -11.19
C THR A 17 -3.46 -5.49 -11.10
N GLY A 18 -3.83 -6.58 -11.79
CA GLY A 18 -5.18 -7.15 -11.71
C GLY A 18 -5.54 -7.58 -10.29
N ALA A 19 -4.63 -8.27 -9.59
CA ALA A 19 -4.81 -8.66 -8.19
C ALA A 19 -4.95 -7.44 -7.27
N ALA A 20 -4.10 -6.42 -7.44
CA ALA A 20 -4.15 -5.18 -6.66
C ALA A 20 -5.48 -4.43 -6.88
N ALA A 21 -5.95 -4.32 -8.12
CA ALA A 21 -7.21 -3.67 -8.46
C ALA A 21 -8.41 -4.41 -7.84
N ALA A 22 -8.40 -5.74 -7.84
CA ALA A 22 -9.43 -6.54 -7.19
C ALA A 22 -9.46 -6.30 -5.67
N GLY A 23 -8.29 -6.31 -5.02
CA GLY A 23 -8.15 -6.01 -3.59
C GLY A 23 -8.64 -4.61 -3.23
N LEU A 24 -8.24 -3.60 -4.01
CA LEU A 24 -8.70 -2.22 -3.84
C LEU A 24 -10.23 -2.10 -4.00
N GLY A 25 -10.80 -2.74 -5.02
CA GLY A 25 -12.25 -2.76 -5.25
C GLY A 25 -13.02 -3.35 -4.06
N LEU A 26 -12.52 -4.45 -3.48
CA LEU A 26 -13.11 -5.04 -2.27
C LEU A 26 -13.00 -4.11 -1.06
N ALA A 27 -11.84 -3.48 -0.85
CA ALA A 27 -11.63 -2.53 0.24
C ALA A 27 -12.58 -1.32 0.14
N LEU A 28 -12.70 -0.72 -1.06
CA LEU A 28 -13.61 0.39 -1.33
C LEU A 28 -15.07 0.00 -1.08
N ARG A 29 -15.48 -1.21 -1.50
CA ARG A 29 -16.82 -1.74 -1.22
C ARG A 29 -17.06 -1.85 0.29
N GLN A 30 -16.08 -2.34 1.07
CA GLN A 30 -16.22 -2.44 2.52
C GLN A 30 -16.31 -1.06 3.19
N VAL A 31 -15.47 -0.11 2.78
CA VAL A 31 -15.54 1.27 3.28
C VAL A 31 -16.93 1.85 3.05
N ARG A 32 -17.49 1.68 1.85
CA ARG A 32 -18.83 2.17 1.51
C ARG A 32 -19.94 1.53 2.34
N LEU A 33 -19.81 0.25 2.68
CA LEU A 33 -20.85 -0.50 3.39
C LEU A 33 -20.77 -0.37 4.92
N LYS A 34 -19.56 -0.15 5.47
CA LYS A 34 -19.30 -0.33 6.91
C LYS A 34 -18.67 0.87 7.60
N LEU A 35 -18.08 1.83 6.87
CA LEU A 35 -17.39 2.95 7.49
C LEU A 35 -18.37 4.11 7.74
N GLU A 36 -18.55 4.45 9.02
CA GLU A 36 -19.32 5.62 9.41
C GLU A 36 -18.62 6.91 8.94
N PRO A 37 -19.34 7.93 8.45
CA PRO A 37 -18.73 9.18 7.96
C PRO A 37 -17.80 9.86 8.96
N ARG A 38 -18.11 9.76 10.26
CA ARG A 38 -17.29 10.33 11.35
C ARG A 38 -15.92 9.66 11.50
N ARG A 39 -15.75 8.42 11.01
CA ARG A 39 -14.48 7.68 11.04
C ARG A 39 -13.61 7.93 9.80
N MET A 40 -14.14 8.60 8.78
CA MET A 40 -13.40 8.92 7.55
C MET A 40 -12.09 9.70 7.80
N PRO A 41 -12.04 10.70 8.71
CA PRO A 41 -10.79 11.39 9.02
C PRO A 41 -9.71 10.48 9.60
N MET A 42 -10.09 9.46 10.37
CA MET A 42 -9.12 8.49 10.94
C MET A 42 -8.47 7.63 9.86
N LEU A 43 -9.22 7.26 8.81
CA LEU A 43 -8.66 6.54 7.66
C LEU A 43 -7.59 7.38 6.95
N GLY A 44 -7.86 8.68 6.77
CA GLY A 44 -6.90 9.62 6.20
C GLY A 44 -5.66 9.81 7.08
N LEU A 45 -5.84 9.94 8.40
CA LEU A 45 -4.74 10.05 9.35
C LEU A 45 -3.85 8.79 9.34
N ALA A 46 -4.46 7.61 9.31
CA ALA A 46 -3.73 6.34 9.22
C ALA A 46 -2.92 6.27 7.91
N ALA A 47 -3.51 6.67 6.78
CA ALA A 47 -2.79 6.73 5.50
C ALA A 47 -1.61 7.71 5.55
N ALA A 48 -1.80 8.91 6.10
CA ALA A 48 -0.75 9.91 6.27
C ALA A 48 0.37 9.42 7.19
N PHE A 49 0.02 8.73 8.29
CA PHE A 49 0.98 8.13 9.21
C PHE A 49 1.82 7.05 8.51
N VAL A 50 1.18 6.12 7.78
CA VAL A 50 1.90 5.07 7.04
C VAL A 50 2.81 5.69 5.99
N PHE A 51 2.35 6.72 5.26
CA PHE A 51 3.19 7.44 4.30
C PHE A 51 4.42 8.08 4.94
N ALA A 52 4.23 8.78 6.07
CA ALA A 52 5.34 9.38 6.81
C ALA A 52 6.31 8.32 7.36
N ALA A 53 5.78 7.21 7.89
CA ALA A 53 6.58 6.09 8.37
C ALA A 53 7.39 5.43 7.24
N GLN A 54 6.85 5.38 6.02
CA GLN A 54 7.55 4.87 4.84
C GLN A 54 8.74 5.72 4.41
N MET A 55 8.76 7.02 4.74
CA MET A 55 9.93 7.88 4.51
C MET A 55 11.12 7.49 5.39
N LEU A 56 10.87 6.85 6.53
CA LEU A 56 11.93 6.18 7.31
C LEU A 56 12.33 4.90 6.56
N ASN A 57 13.39 5.02 5.78
CA ASN A 57 13.92 3.94 4.96
C ASN A 57 15.37 3.62 5.35
N PHE A 58 15.73 2.35 5.17
CA PHE A 58 17.02 1.77 5.49
C PHE A 58 17.61 1.19 4.20
N PRO A 59 18.90 1.44 3.90
CA PRO A 59 19.53 0.85 2.74
C PRO A 59 19.61 -0.68 2.88
N VAL A 60 19.25 -1.40 1.81
CA VAL A 60 19.33 -2.86 1.71
C VAL A 60 20.25 -3.22 0.55
N ALA A 61 20.93 -4.37 0.64
CA ALA A 61 21.84 -4.83 -0.41
C ALA A 61 21.14 -4.93 -1.78
N GLY A 62 21.88 -4.64 -2.86
CA GLY A 62 21.37 -4.70 -4.23
C GLY A 62 20.65 -3.43 -4.73
N GLY A 63 20.86 -2.27 -4.10
CA GLY A 63 20.31 -0.98 -4.55
C GLY A 63 18.84 -0.77 -4.20
N THR A 64 18.28 -1.59 -3.31
CA THR A 64 16.90 -1.47 -2.82
C THR A 64 16.87 -0.84 -1.43
N SER A 65 15.76 -0.20 -1.07
CA SER A 65 15.55 0.37 0.27
C SER A 65 14.46 -0.38 1.02
N GLY A 66 14.81 -0.82 2.23
CA GLY A 66 13.91 -1.30 3.28
C GLY A 66 13.09 -0.15 3.83
N HIS A 67 11.79 -0.30 4.02
CA HIS A 67 11.00 0.73 4.71
C HIS A 67 9.85 0.10 5.49
N LEU A 68 9.32 0.86 6.45
CA LEU A 68 8.15 0.44 7.22
C LEU A 68 6.96 0.22 6.29
N LEU A 69 6.26 -0.90 6.45
CA LEU A 69 5.13 -1.29 5.58
C LEU A 69 3.76 -1.00 6.21
N GLY A 70 3.72 -0.69 7.52
CA GLY A 70 2.49 -0.42 8.25
C GLY A 70 1.56 -1.63 8.45
N GLY A 71 1.95 -2.83 8.02
CA GLY A 71 1.09 -4.04 8.02
C GLY A 71 0.72 -4.61 9.40
N VAL A 72 1.28 -4.08 10.49
CA VAL A 72 1.01 -4.51 11.88
C VAL A 72 0.27 -3.42 12.68
N LEU A 73 -0.01 -2.27 12.07
CA LEU A 73 -0.74 -1.17 12.73
C LEU A 73 -2.25 -1.46 12.64
N THR A 74 -2.74 -2.32 13.53
CA THR A 74 -4.18 -2.54 13.79
C THR A 74 -4.65 -1.68 14.95
#